data_AF-A0A4Q1FDB4-F1
#
_entry.id   AF-A0A4Q1FDB4-F1
#
_cell.length_a   1.000
_cell.length_b   1.000
_cell.length_c   1.000
_cell.angle_alpha   90.00
_cell.angle_beta   90.00
_cell.angle_gamma   90.00
#
_symmetry.space_group_name_H-M   'P 1'
#
loop_
_entity.id
_entity.type
_entity.pdbx_description
1 polymer ?
#
loop_
_entity_poly.entity_id
_entity_poly.type
_entity_poly.pdbx_seq_one_letter_code
_entity_poly.pdbx_strand_id
1 'polypeptide(L)'
;MTKPDQILILEKEIQTELNLLDNKYAILDYGNGNRFELNSKNEIIGLNLEGIKIIDVSVLSSFNKLEKLAISNANFSDYSFFKN
;
A
#
# COMPACT_ATOMS: atom_id res chain seq x y z
N MET A 1 6.32 -0.19 -17.43
CA MET A 1 7.15 -0.83 -16.39
C MET A 1 6.31 -1.92 -15.76
N THR A 2 6.84 -3.12 -15.56
CA THR A 2 6.11 -4.20 -14.87
C THR A 2 5.99 -3.87 -13.39
N LYS A 3 4.81 -4.05 -12.77
CA LYS A 3 4.64 -3.82 -11.32
C LYS A 3 5.50 -4.81 -10.52
N PRO A 4 6.06 -4.41 -9.36
CA PRO A 4 6.75 -5.35 -8.47
C PRO A 4 5.83 -6.47 -7.98
N ASP A 5 6.36 -7.67 -7.77
CA ASP A 5 5.58 -8.83 -7.31
C ASP A 5 4.87 -8.57 -5.97
N GLN A 6 5.50 -7.82 -5.07
CA GLN A 6 4.92 -7.43 -3.78
C GLN A 6 3.64 -6.61 -3.96
N ILE A 7 3.58 -5.74 -4.98
CA ILE A 7 2.37 -4.99 -5.32
C ILE A 7 1.30 -5.94 -5.85
N LEU A 8 1.65 -6.85 -6.77
CA LEU A 8 0.70 -7.82 -7.32
C LEU A 8 0.10 -8.74 -6.26
N ILE A 9 0.88 -9.12 -5.25
CA ILE A 9 0.39 -9.89 -4.10
C ILE A 9 -0.54 -9.04 -3.25
N LEU A 10 -0.11 -7.82 -2.89
CA LEU A 10 -0.91 -6.89 -2.08
C LEU A 10 -2.26 -6.58 -2.74
N GLU A 11 -2.30 -6.31 -4.05
CA GLU A 11 -3.52 -6.05 -4.82
C GLU A 11 -4.55 -7.19 -4.72
N LYS A 12 -4.09 -8.44 -4.64
CA LYS A 12 -4.97 -9.61 -4.45
C LYS A 12 -5.59 -9.63 -3.06
N GLU A 13 -4.81 -9.35 -2.03
CA GLU A 13 -5.27 -9.32 -0.63
C GLU A 13 -6.30 -8.21 -0.39
N ILE A 14 -6.03 -7.03 -0.95
CA ILE A 14 -6.88 -5.85 -0.77
C ILE A 14 -7.97 -5.69 -1.85
N GLN A 15 -8.00 -6.61 -2.82
CA GLN A 15 -8.94 -6.64 -3.95
C GLN A 15 -9.04 -5.29 -4.70
N THR A 16 -7.93 -4.55 -4.77
CA THR A 16 -7.86 -3.19 -5.32
C THR A 16 -6.56 -3.03 -6.07
N GLU A 17 -6.60 -2.44 -7.25
CA GLU A 17 -5.41 -2.14 -8.04
C GLU A 17 -4.65 -0.92 -7.47
N LEU A 18 -3.33 -1.04 -7.36
CA LEU A 18 -2.43 0.05 -7.00
C LEU A 18 -1.69 0.55 -8.25
N ASN A 19 -1.66 1.87 -8.42
CA ASN A 19 -0.93 2.50 -9.51
C ASN A 19 0.39 3.09 -9.02
N LEU A 20 1.41 3.09 -9.88
CA LEU A 20 2.64 3.82 -9.58
C LEU A 20 2.29 5.30 -9.42
N LEU A 21 2.85 5.96 -8.40
CA LEU A 21 2.71 7.40 -8.23
C LEU A 21 3.34 8.11 -9.44
N ASP A 22 2.50 8.75 -10.24
CA ASP A 22 2.88 9.53 -11.43
C ASP A 22 2.68 11.04 -11.24
N ASN A 23 2.30 11.44 -10.02
CA ASN A 23 1.79 12.76 -9.73
C ASN A 23 2.87 13.69 -9.15
N LYS A 24 2.65 15.01 -9.28
CA LYS A 24 3.53 16.05 -8.72
C LYS A 24 3.57 16.04 -7.17
N TYR A 25 2.59 15.39 -6.57
CA TYR A 25 2.22 15.47 -5.17
C TYR A 25 2.71 14.26 -4.37
N ALA A 26 2.91 14.42 -3.07
CA ALA A 26 3.51 13.39 -2.22
C ALA A 26 2.57 12.18 -2.07
N ILE A 27 3.13 10.98 -1.86
CA ILE A 27 2.34 9.75 -1.75
C ILE A 27 1.21 9.82 -0.70
N LEU A 28 1.37 10.61 0.36
CA LEU A 28 0.40 10.76 1.45
C LEU A 28 -0.67 11.85 1.20
N ASP A 29 -0.66 12.51 0.05
CA ASP A 29 -1.70 13.49 -0.28
C ASP A 29 -3.04 12.80 -0.55
N TYR A 30 -4.15 13.43 -0.14
CA TYR A 30 -5.51 12.87 -0.18
C TYR A 30 -5.97 12.39 -1.58
N GLY A 31 -5.38 12.92 -2.64
CA GLY A 31 -5.66 12.51 -4.03
C GLY A 31 -4.91 11.28 -4.52
N ASN A 32 -3.97 10.75 -3.72
CA ASN A 32 -3.06 9.67 -4.13
C ASN A 32 -3.45 8.31 -3.51
N GLY A 33 -4.71 8.11 -3.12
CA GLY A 33 -5.20 6.79 -2.73
C GLY A 33 -4.96 5.73 -3.80
N ASN A 34 -4.73 4.49 -3.36
CA ASN A 34 -4.42 3.34 -4.22
C ASN A 34 -3.16 3.57 -5.07
N ARG A 35 -2.09 4.05 -4.43
CA ARG A 35 -0.80 4.32 -5.09
C ARG A 35 0.37 3.71 -4.34
N PHE A 36 1.45 3.46 -5.08
CA PHE A 36 2.76 3.11 -4.51
C PHE A 36 3.87 3.98 -5.11
N GLU A 37 4.92 4.22 -4.33
CA GLU A 37 6.10 5.01 -4.71
C GLU A 37 7.33 4.10 -4.76
N LEU A 38 8.11 4.22 -5.85
CA LEU A 38 9.38 3.53 -6.01
C LEU A 38 10.54 4.51 -5.86
N ASN A 39 11.64 4.06 -5.25
CA ASN A 39 12.90 4.79 -5.32
C ASN A 39 13.64 4.55 -6.65
N SER A 40 14.82 5.16 -6.82
CA SER A 40 15.66 5.01 -8.02
C SER A 40 16.20 3.60 -8.27
N LYS A 41 16.04 2.68 -7.31
CA LYS A 41 16.41 1.26 -7.40
C LYS A 41 15.21 0.35 -7.63
N ASN A 42 14.03 0.89 -7.91
CA ASN A 42 12.76 0.17 -8.03
C ASN A 42 12.34 -0.56 -6.74
N GLU A 43 12.76 -0.07 -5.58
CA GLU A 43 12.27 -0.57 -4.28
C GLU A 43 11.06 0.25 -3.84
N ILE A 44 10.09 -0.41 -3.20
CA ILE A 44 8.85 0.23 -2.73
C ILE A 44 9.14 1.01 -1.45
N ILE A 45 9.01 2.33 -1.51
CA ILE A 45 9.28 3.25 -0.40
C ILE A 45 8.01 3.92 0.14
N GLY A 46 6.93 3.90 -0.62
CA GLY A 46 5.66 4.52 -0.23
C GLY A 46 4.46 3.66 -0.63
N LEU A 47 3.48 3.58 0.27
CA LEU A 47 2.17 2.98 0.01
C LEU A 47 1.09 3.93 0.53
N ASN A 48 0.10 4.20 -0.33
CA ASN A 48 -1.14 4.85 0.08
C ASN A 48 -2.31 3.90 -0.19
N LEU A 49 -2.82 3.34 0.90
CA LEU A 49 -3.93 2.39 0.95
C LEU A 49 -5.15 3.05 1.61
N GLU A 50 -5.27 4.37 1.56
CA GLU A 50 -6.40 5.09 2.12
C GLU A 50 -7.73 4.65 1.49
N GLY A 51 -8.72 4.38 2.33
CA GLY A 51 -10.06 3.96 1.90
C GLY A 51 -10.13 2.52 1.38
N ILE A 52 -9.04 1.75 1.48
CA ILE A 52 -9.00 0.35 1.07
C ILE A 52 -9.42 -0.56 2.23
N LYS A 53 -10.22 -1.57 1.93
CA LYS A 53 -10.51 -2.66 2.87
C LYS A 53 -9.29 -3.57 2.98
N ILE A 54 -8.55 -3.45 4.07
CA ILE A 54 -7.42 -4.35 4.36
C ILE A 54 -7.92 -5.46 5.29
N ILE A 55 -7.83 -6.70 4.81
CA ILE A 55 -8.26 -7.90 5.55
C ILE A 55 -7.07 -8.52 6.29
N ASP A 56 -5.88 -8.49 5.68
CA ASP A 56 -4.64 -8.97 6.26
C ASP A 56 -3.49 -7.99 5.99
N VAL A 57 -2.81 -7.58 7.07
CA VAL A 57 -1.64 -6.67 7.01
C VAL A 57 -0.31 -7.43 7.01
N SER A 58 -0.33 -8.76 7.13
CA SER A 58 0.87 -9.61 7.14
C SER A 58 1.72 -9.42 5.88
N VAL A 59 1.09 -9.16 4.74
CA VAL A 59 1.72 -8.85 3.46
C VAL A 59 2.63 -7.61 3.53
N LEU A 60 2.32 -6.65 4.43
CA LEU A 60 3.13 -5.43 4.61
C LEU A 60 4.52 -5.73 5.20
N SER A 61 4.71 -6.88 5.84
CA SER A 61 6.03 -7.31 6.35
C SER A 61 7.08 -7.51 5.26
N SER A 62 6.66 -7.70 4.01
CA SER A 62 7.56 -7.91 2.86
C SER A 62 8.17 -6.61 2.31
N PHE A 63 7.69 -5.44 2.75
CA PHE A 63 8.10 -4.12 2.25
C PHE A 63 9.24 -3.55 3.08
N ASN A 64 10.42 -4.19 3.03
CA ASN A 64 11.58 -3.88 3.87
C ASN A 64 12.20 -2.48 3.69
N LYS A 65 11.77 -1.73 2.67
CA LYS A 65 12.24 -0.38 2.35
C LYS A 65 11.15 0.69 2.50
N LEU A 66 9.99 0.30 3.05
CA LEU A 66 8.86 1.20 3.20
C LEU A 66 9.19 2.32 4.20
N GLU A 67 9.09 3.56 3.74
CA GLU A 67 9.32 4.77 4.55
C GLU A 67 8.01 5.49 4.85
N LYS A 68 7.01 5.37 3.95
CA LYS A 68 5.75 6.09 4.02
C LYS A 68 4.58 5.11 3.88
N LEU A 69 3.64 5.14 4.82
CA LEU A 69 2.45 4.29 4.79
C LEU A 69 1.22 5.09 5.21
N ALA A 70 0.21 5.17 4.35
CA ALA A 70 -1.14 5.62 4.68
C ALA A 70 -2.12 4.44 4.63
N ILE A 71 -2.87 4.25 5.72
CA ILE A 71 -3.91 3.20 5.88
C ILE A 71 -5.19 3.77 6.53
N SER A 72 -5.43 5.08 6.38
CA SER A 72 -6.63 5.74 6.93
C SER A 72 -7.90 5.25 6.23
N ASN A 73 -9.03 5.32 6.95
CA ASN A 73 -10.33 4.88 6.44
C ASN A 73 -10.36 3.42 5.94
N ALA A 74 -9.38 2.61 6.34
CA ALA A 74 -9.42 1.18 6.12
C ALA A 74 -10.50 0.58 7.02
N ASN A 75 -11.54 0.03 6.41
CA ASN A 75 -12.56 -0.69 7.15
C ASN A 75 -12.00 -2.08 7.49
N PHE A 76 -11.26 -2.17 8.59
CA PHE A 76 -10.76 -3.45 9.09
C PHE A 76 -11.98 -4.31 9.44
N SER A 77 -12.29 -5.28 8.60
CA SER A 77 -13.36 -6.25 8.89
C SER A 77 -12.93 -7.32 9.87
N ASP A 78 -11.62 -7.48 10.08
CA ASP A 78 -11.06 -8.38 11.08
C ASP A 78 -10.11 -7.62 12.01
N TYR A 79 -10.50 -7.53 13.29
CA TYR A 79 -9.70 -6.93 14.37
C TYR A 79 -8.94 -8.00 15.17
N SER A 80 -8.91 -9.26 14.72
CA SER A 80 -8.21 -10.36 15.40
C SER A 80 -6.74 -10.06 15.65
N PHE A 81 -6.12 -9.24 14.79
CA PHE A 81 -4.74 -8.78 14.93
C PHE A 81 -4.49 -7.84 16.13
N PHE A 82 -5.52 -7.19 16.68
CA PHE A 82 -5.40 -6.37 17.91
C PHE A 82 -5.55 -7.18 19.19
N LYS A 83 -5.85 -8.47 19.10
CA LYS A 83 -5.92 -9.34 20.26
C LYS A 83 -4.52 -9.86 20.56
N ASN A 84 -3.94 -9.33 21.65
CA ASN A 84 -2.82 -9.96 22.36
C ASN A 84 -3.14 -11.40 22.73
#